data_AF-A0A3A1Y7V0-F1
#
_entry.id   AF-A0A3A1Y7V0-F1
#
_cell.length_a   1.000
_cell.length_b   1.000
_cell.length_c   1.000
_cell.angle_alpha   90.00
_cell.angle_beta   90.00
_cell.angle_gamma   90.00
#
_symmetry.space_group_name_H-M   'P 1'
#
loop_
_entity.id
_entity.type
_entity.pdbx_description
1 polymer ?
#
loop_
_entity_poly.entity_id
_entity_poly.type
_entity_poly.pdbx_seq_one_letter_code
_entity_poly.pdbx_strand_id
1 'polypeptide(L)'
;GNGDFNNESNGTATVKDSTVENYNNLNNKGKDDATIENVTTTGTGEGDFNNESAEGKAVVKDSTVENYNNLNNKGKDEATIQNVTTTGTGKGDFNNESSDGKAEVKDSKVDNYNNLNNKGETEATIDNVTTKGSGNGDFNNESNGTATVKDSTVENYNNLNNKGKDQAIIQNVTTTGTGEGDFNNESSEGTAVVQDSNIQNYNNLNNKGKEDATITNVTTSGTGKGDFNNESTDGKAVVEDSNVQNYNNLNNKGKEEATITNVTTSGTGNGDFNNESSEGKAVVKDSNITNYNNLNNKGETEATIDKVTTTGSGKGDFNNESNGTATVKDSTIENYNNLNNKGKEGATLQNVTTTGTGNGDLNNESSNGTATIKDTTANNYNNLNNDGDKGSVIDNLTSEGTGEGNITATSANGPVTVTNSTLTNYKNLVLAGEPITVTNNTINLTETIVTESTTTPTITENKGQISTTPTNNGNYMSYNNIKNDNPDLVILNPFRGDDVNIDHKYSDWLEKGDKMIDDDGKGKHGLPFDATAYGLRAANDIDVTLASTLIQQCTVDLGNLIDKYHVSEEDRRNLPIGAIISKYSFSSDDASSLRTSCENNPNLLKSRLLESVMPKTPVGGAGGAGGPHR
;
A
#
# COMPACT_ATOMS: atom_id res chain seq x y z
N GLY A 1 -30.36 -22.93 -57.38
CA GLY A 1 -31.16 -24.13 -57.02
C GLY A 1 -30.39 -24.96 -56.02
N ASN A 2 -31.05 -25.80 -55.21
CA ASN A 2 -30.53 -26.53 -54.03
C ASN A 2 -29.35 -27.51 -54.26
N GLY A 3 -28.52 -27.33 -55.29
CA GLY A 3 -27.29 -28.08 -55.54
C GLY A 3 -26.05 -27.22 -55.31
N ASP A 4 -24.90 -27.75 -55.69
CA ASP A 4 -23.60 -27.10 -55.51
C ASP A 4 -23.12 -26.47 -56.82
N PHE A 5 -22.46 -25.32 -56.72
CA PHE A 5 -21.67 -24.73 -57.80
C PHE A 5 -20.22 -25.18 -57.63
N ASN A 6 -19.67 -25.95 -58.58
CA ASN A 6 -18.31 -26.47 -58.49
C ASN A 6 -17.47 -25.99 -59.68
N ASN A 7 -16.38 -25.29 -59.40
CA ASN A 7 -15.32 -24.91 -60.34
C ASN A 7 -13.99 -25.49 -59.82
N GLU A 8 -13.55 -26.60 -60.41
CA GLU A 8 -12.36 -27.32 -59.97
C GLU A 8 -11.33 -27.44 -61.10
N SER A 9 -10.07 -27.16 -60.81
CA SER A 9 -8.96 -27.15 -61.78
C SER A 9 -7.69 -27.78 -61.21
N ASN A 10 -6.98 -28.55 -62.04
CA ASN A 10 -5.64 -29.05 -61.73
C ASN A 10 -4.54 -27.98 -61.88
N GLY A 11 -4.90 -26.76 -62.26
CA GLY A 11 -4.05 -25.56 -62.24
C GLY A 11 -4.77 -24.45 -61.49
N THR A 12 -4.92 -23.28 -62.11
CA THR A 12 -5.72 -22.17 -61.55
C THR A 12 -7.22 -22.38 -61.75
N ALA A 13 -8.03 -22.08 -60.73
CA ALA A 13 -9.49 -21.98 -60.79
C ALA A 13 -9.93 -20.52 -60.58
N THR A 14 -10.69 -19.97 -61.52
CA THR A 14 -11.15 -18.58 -61.47
C THR A 14 -12.66 -18.47 -61.70
N VAL A 15 -13.35 -17.74 -60.83
CA VAL A 15 -14.72 -17.26 -61.04
C VAL A 15 -14.68 -15.73 -61.03
N LYS A 16 -15.16 -15.09 -62.09
CA LYS A 16 -15.05 -13.65 -62.24
C LYS A 16 -16.27 -13.03 -62.91
N ASP A 17 -16.60 -11.79 -62.55
CA ASP A 17 -17.63 -10.96 -63.18
C ASP A 17 -18.99 -11.68 -63.29
N SER A 18 -19.42 -12.30 -62.19
CA SER A 18 -20.50 -13.28 -62.18
C SER A 18 -21.50 -13.09 -61.05
N THR A 19 -22.70 -13.63 -61.22
CA THR A 19 -23.73 -13.72 -60.17
C THR A 19 -24.11 -15.18 -59.96
N VAL A 20 -24.02 -15.67 -58.72
CA VAL A 20 -24.29 -17.07 -58.35
C VAL A 20 -25.34 -17.12 -57.23
N GLU A 21 -26.57 -17.51 -57.55
CA GLU A 21 -27.71 -17.42 -56.61
C GLU A 21 -28.35 -18.77 -56.29
N ASN A 22 -28.80 -18.88 -55.03
CA ASN A 22 -29.57 -19.99 -54.49
C ASN A 22 -28.85 -21.35 -54.54
N TYR A 23 -27.53 -21.38 -54.31
CA TYR A 23 -26.75 -22.62 -54.25
C TYR A 23 -26.52 -23.04 -52.80
N ASN A 24 -26.42 -24.34 -52.58
CA ASN A 24 -26.09 -24.87 -51.27
C ASN A 24 -24.62 -24.59 -50.95
N ASN A 25 -23.70 -25.15 -51.74
CA ASN A 25 -22.28 -24.84 -51.68
C ASN A 25 -21.80 -24.10 -52.93
N LEU A 26 -20.81 -23.23 -52.76
CA LEU A 26 -19.97 -22.72 -53.84
C LEU A 26 -18.56 -23.23 -53.60
N ASN A 27 -18.00 -24.00 -54.53
CA ASN A 27 -16.66 -24.56 -54.45
C ASN A 27 -15.82 -24.07 -55.62
N ASN A 28 -14.82 -23.22 -55.36
CA ASN A 28 -13.78 -22.84 -56.30
C ASN A 28 -12.45 -23.43 -55.83
N LYS A 29 -11.97 -24.49 -56.50
CA LYS A 29 -10.77 -25.24 -56.08
C LYS A 29 -9.72 -25.28 -57.17
N GLY A 30 -8.57 -24.66 -56.92
CA GLY A 30 -7.39 -24.72 -57.78
C GLY A 30 -6.29 -25.57 -57.14
N LYS A 31 -5.45 -26.19 -57.98
CA LYS A 31 -4.17 -26.74 -57.50
C LYS A 31 -3.19 -25.61 -57.24
N ASP A 32 -3.02 -24.73 -58.23
CA ASP A 32 -2.03 -23.65 -58.20
C ASP A 32 -2.62 -22.41 -57.51
N ASP A 33 -3.70 -21.84 -58.06
CA ASP A 33 -4.36 -20.66 -57.48
C ASP A 33 -5.89 -20.79 -57.56
N ALA A 34 -6.60 -20.17 -56.62
CA ALA A 34 -8.05 -20.07 -56.61
C ALA A 34 -8.47 -18.61 -56.44
N THR A 35 -9.15 -18.05 -57.44
CA THR A 35 -9.55 -16.63 -57.45
C THR A 35 -11.04 -16.46 -57.66
N ILE A 36 -11.67 -15.67 -56.80
CA ILE A 36 -13.03 -15.15 -56.97
C ILE A 36 -12.93 -13.62 -57.00
N GLU A 37 -13.38 -12.99 -58.09
CA GLU A 37 -13.24 -11.55 -58.27
C GLU A 37 -14.51 -10.93 -58.87
N ASN A 38 -15.01 -9.85 -58.30
CA ASN A 38 -16.21 -9.16 -58.80
C ASN A 38 -17.41 -10.12 -58.95
N VAL A 39 -17.68 -10.88 -57.88
CA VAL A 39 -18.77 -11.86 -57.84
C VAL A 39 -19.78 -11.49 -56.77
N THR A 40 -21.06 -11.58 -57.11
CA THR A 40 -22.17 -11.53 -56.13
C THR A 40 -22.74 -12.91 -55.95
N THR A 41 -22.77 -13.41 -54.71
CA THR A 41 -23.28 -14.75 -54.40
C THR A 41 -24.29 -14.71 -53.26
N THR A 42 -25.32 -15.55 -53.38
CA THR A 42 -26.31 -15.74 -52.32
C THR A 42 -26.57 -17.24 -52.14
N GLY A 43 -26.22 -17.77 -50.97
CA GLY A 43 -26.41 -19.18 -50.60
C GLY A 43 -27.82 -19.47 -50.11
N THR A 44 -28.07 -20.74 -49.78
CA THR A 44 -29.32 -21.20 -49.14
C THR A 44 -29.37 -20.96 -47.64
N GLY A 45 -28.23 -20.65 -47.01
CA GLY A 45 -28.06 -20.54 -45.56
C GLY A 45 -27.57 -21.83 -44.88
N GLU A 46 -27.52 -22.95 -45.60
CA GLU A 46 -27.12 -24.24 -45.02
C GLU A 46 -25.74 -24.71 -45.46
N GLY A 47 -25.29 -24.36 -46.68
CA GLY A 47 -23.98 -24.77 -47.18
C GLY A 47 -22.93 -23.65 -47.15
N ASP A 48 -21.79 -23.95 -47.76
CA ASP A 48 -20.54 -23.22 -47.56
C ASP A 48 -20.06 -22.51 -48.83
N PHE A 49 -19.40 -21.37 -48.64
CA PHE A 49 -18.60 -20.72 -49.67
C PHE A 49 -17.14 -21.13 -49.50
N ASN A 50 -16.58 -21.84 -50.47
CA ASN A 50 -15.24 -22.40 -50.42
C ASN A 50 -14.40 -21.90 -51.61
N ASN A 51 -13.30 -21.20 -51.32
CA ASN A 51 -12.25 -20.83 -52.25
C ASN A 51 -10.92 -21.42 -51.77
N GLU A 52 -10.40 -22.43 -52.46
CA GLU A 52 -9.29 -23.23 -51.97
C GLU A 52 -8.20 -23.41 -53.03
N SER A 53 -6.95 -23.13 -52.65
CA SER A 53 -5.77 -23.52 -53.40
C SER A 53 -4.92 -24.51 -52.62
N ALA A 54 -4.53 -25.62 -53.26
CA ALA A 54 -3.73 -26.66 -52.63
C ALA A 54 -2.23 -26.32 -52.54
N GLU A 55 -1.70 -25.55 -53.48
CA GLU A 55 -0.26 -25.27 -53.60
C GLU A 55 0.10 -23.79 -53.65
N GLY A 56 -0.83 -22.89 -53.95
CA GLY A 56 -0.56 -21.46 -54.05
C GLY A 56 -1.63 -20.61 -53.36
N LYS A 57 -2.18 -19.63 -54.06
CA LYS A 57 -2.95 -18.54 -53.43
C LYS A 57 -4.45 -18.75 -53.52
N ALA A 58 -5.16 -18.33 -52.48
CA ALA A 58 -6.62 -18.22 -52.50
C ALA A 58 -7.03 -16.76 -52.30
N VAL A 59 -7.65 -16.17 -53.31
CA VAL A 59 -8.01 -14.74 -53.32
C VAL A 59 -9.50 -14.57 -53.57
N VAL A 60 -10.19 -13.85 -52.68
CA VAL A 60 -11.55 -13.35 -52.89
C VAL A 60 -11.52 -11.83 -52.88
N LYS A 61 -11.99 -11.20 -53.94
CA LYS A 61 -11.84 -9.76 -54.11
C LYS A 61 -13.07 -9.10 -54.71
N ASP A 62 -13.36 -7.86 -54.28
CA ASP A 62 -14.37 -6.99 -54.89
C ASP A 62 -15.75 -7.67 -54.98
N SER A 63 -16.11 -8.45 -53.96
CA SER A 63 -17.23 -9.41 -54.04
C SER A 63 -18.26 -9.22 -52.92
N THR A 64 -19.46 -9.73 -53.13
CA THR A 64 -20.52 -9.80 -52.12
C THR A 64 -20.94 -11.25 -51.92
N VAL A 65 -20.90 -11.74 -50.67
CA VAL A 65 -21.19 -13.14 -50.32
C VAL A 65 -22.24 -13.17 -49.22
N GLU A 66 -23.44 -13.66 -49.51
CA GLU A 66 -24.56 -13.61 -48.55
C GLU A 66 -25.14 -15.00 -48.29
N ASN A 67 -25.63 -15.21 -47.06
CA ASN A 67 -26.43 -16.36 -46.66
C ASN A 67 -25.71 -17.71 -46.88
N TYR A 68 -24.44 -17.77 -46.49
CA TYR A 68 -23.69 -19.02 -46.35
C TYR A 68 -23.49 -19.34 -44.88
N ASN A 69 -23.44 -20.63 -44.55
CA ASN A 69 -23.14 -21.06 -43.20
C ASN A 69 -21.68 -20.75 -42.86
N ASN A 70 -20.74 -21.25 -43.67
CA ASN A 70 -19.32 -20.90 -43.55
C ASN A 70 -18.82 -20.16 -44.80
N LEU A 71 -17.81 -19.32 -44.61
CA LEU A 71 -16.94 -18.82 -45.68
C LEU A 71 -15.53 -19.34 -45.42
N ASN A 72 -14.96 -20.08 -46.36
CA ASN A 72 -13.64 -20.66 -46.27
C ASN A 72 -12.79 -20.17 -47.45
N ASN A 73 -11.77 -19.36 -47.16
CA ASN A 73 -10.72 -18.98 -48.11
C ASN A 73 -9.41 -19.60 -47.64
N LYS A 74 -8.88 -20.59 -48.37
CA LYS A 74 -7.72 -21.37 -47.95
C LYS A 74 -6.67 -21.43 -49.03
N GLY A 75 -5.52 -20.82 -48.79
CA GLY A 75 -4.35 -20.92 -49.65
C GLY A 75 -3.22 -21.65 -48.95
N LYS A 76 -2.28 -22.21 -49.71
CA LYS A 76 -1.03 -22.67 -49.12
C LYS A 76 -0.11 -21.48 -48.83
N ASP A 77 0.18 -20.71 -49.87
CA ASP A 77 1.14 -19.60 -49.83
C ASP A 77 0.52 -18.29 -49.33
N GLU A 78 -0.75 -18.04 -49.67
CA GLU A 78 -1.44 -16.79 -49.33
C GLU A 78 -2.95 -16.98 -49.35
N ALA A 79 -3.64 -16.41 -48.36
CA ALA A 79 -5.09 -16.31 -48.33
C ALA A 79 -5.53 -14.86 -48.17
N THR A 80 -6.13 -14.28 -49.21
CA THR A 80 -6.49 -12.86 -49.26
C THR A 80 -7.99 -12.69 -49.45
N ILE A 81 -8.60 -11.85 -48.60
CA ILE A 81 -9.94 -11.32 -48.79
C ILE A 81 -9.84 -9.79 -48.82
N GLN A 82 -10.26 -9.18 -49.93
CA GLN A 82 -10.14 -7.73 -50.08
C GLN A 82 -11.38 -7.09 -50.70
N ASN A 83 -11.85 -6.00 -50.11
CA ASN A 83 -13.04 -5.28 -50.59
C ASN A 83 -14.25 -6.23 -50.75
N VAL A 84 -14.46 -7.06 -49.73
CA VAL A 84 -15.56 -8.03 -49.70
C VAL A 84 -16.58 -7.62 -48.66
N THR A 85 -17.86 -7.66 -49.03
CA THR A 85 -18.97 -7.63 -48.07
C THR A 85 -19.53 -9.03 -47.92
N THR A 86 -19.52 -9.57 -46.71
CA THR A 86 -20.06 -10.90 -46.45
C THR A 86 -21.01 -10.92 -45.26
N THR A 87 -22.05 -11.73 -45.34
CA THR A 87 -23.02 -11.92 -44.26
C THR A 87 -23.36 -13.41 -44.11
N GLY A 88 -22.96 -13.97 -42.97
CA GLY A 88 -23.23 -15.36 -42.61
C GLY A 88 -24.63 -15.57 -42.01
N THR A 89 -24.88 -16.79 -41.54
CA THR A 89 -26.14 -17.17 -40.89
C THR A 89 -26.16 -17.01 -39.37
N GLY A 90 -25.02 -16.64 -38.77
CA GLY A 90 -24.82 -16.51 -37.33
C GLY A 90 -24.40 -17.81 -36.64
N LYS A 91 -24.30 -18.93 -37.37
CA LYS A 91 -23.97 -20.26 -36.83
C LYS A 91 -22.62 -20.80 -37.28
N GLY A 92 -22.23 -20.56 -38.52
CA GLY A 92 -20.93 -20.98 -39.03
C GLY A 92 -19.90 -19.86 -38.99
N ASP A 93 -18.74 -20.14 -39.56
CA ASP A 93 -17.52 -19.38 -39.36
C ASP A 93 -17.04 -18.70 -40.64
N PHE A 94 -16.37 -17.56 -40.47
CA PHE A 94 -15.56 -16.94 -41.49
C PHE A 94 -14.11 -17.38 -41.28
N ASN A 95 -13.52 -18.05 -42.27
CA ASN A 95 -12.18 -18.63 -42.20
C ASN A 95 -11.34 -18.14 -43.38
N ASN A 96 -10.23 -17.44 -43.08
CA ASN A 96 -9.20 -17.05 -44.02
C ASN A 96 -7.86 -17.63 -43.55
N GLU A 97 -7.36 -18.64 -44.24
CA GLU A 97 -6.24 -19.46 -43.75
C GLU A 97 -5.15 -19.66 -44.80
N SER A 98 -3.91 -19.36 -44.41
CA SER A 98 -2.70 -19.75 -45.14
C SER A 98 -1.87 -20.72 -44.31
N SER A 99 -1.49 -21.86 -44.90
CA SER A 99 -0.74 -22.90 -44.17
C SER A 99 0.77 -22.65 -44.11
N ASP A 100 1.33 -21.93 -45.10
CA ASP A 100 2.78 -21.76 -45.26
C ASP A 100 3.18 -20.27 -45.37
N GLY A 101 2.20 -19.36 -45.51
CA GLY A 101 2.47 -17.93 -45.70
C GLY A 101 1.47 -17.04 -44.99
N LYS A 102 0.97 -16.01 -45.69
CA LYS A 102 0.20 -14.92 -45.06
C LYS A 102 -1.30 -15.02 -45.28
N ALA A 103 -2.06 -14.64 -44.26
CA ALA A 103 -3.51 -14.48 -44.33
C ALA A 103 -3.91 -13.01 -44.11
N GLU A 104 -4.58 -12.42 -45.08
CA GLU A 104 -4.94 -11.00 -45.07
C GLU A 104 -6.44 -10.79 -45.35
N VAL A 105 -7.11 -10.04 -44.46
CA VAL A 105 -8.47 -9.53 -44.68
C VAL A 105 -8.42 -8.01 -44.66
N LYS A 106 -8.80 -7.38 -45.78
CA LYS A 106 -8.59 -5.95 -45.98
C LYS A 106 -9.81 -5.25 -46.56
N ASP A 107 -10.08 -4.02 -46.12
CA ASP A 107 -11.11 -3.13 -46.69
C ASP A 107 -12.49 -3.82 -46.77
N SER A 108 -12.83 -4.65 -45.78
CA SER A 108 -13.95 -5.60 -45.89
C SER A 108 -14.99 -5.43 -44.78
N LYS A 109 -16.19 -5.94 -45.04
CA LYS A 109 -17.28 -6.01 -44.06
C LYS A 109 -17.68 -7.46 -43.83
N VAL A 110 -17.61 -7.94 -42.59
CA VAL A 110 -17.90 -9.33 -42.21
C VAL A 110 -18.98 -9.36 -41.12
N ASP A 111 -20.20 -9.73 -41.47
CA ASP A 111 -21.32 -9.69 -40.54
C ASP A 111 -21.90 -11.09 -40.26
N ASN A 112 -22.41 -11.28 -39.04
CA ASN A 112 -23.24 -12.41 -38.64
C ASN A 112 -22.56 -13.77 -38.85
N TYR A 113 -21.29 -13.88 -38.47
CA TYR A 113 -20.60 -15.17 -38.30
C TYR A 113 -20.44 -15.48 -36.82
N ASN A 114 -20.37 -16.77 -36.49
CA ASN A 114 -20.10 -17.20 -35.13
C ASN A 114 -18.66 -16.86 -34.76
N ASN A 115 -17.69 -17.39 -35.51
CA ASN A 115 -16.28 -17.02 -35.38
C ASN A 115 -15.78 -16.26 -36.62
N LEU A 116 -14.76 -15.43 -36.43
CA LEU A 116 -13.90 -14.93 -37.49
C LEU A 116 -12.49 -15.44 -37.23
N ASN A 117 -11.95 -16.23 -38.15
CA ASN A 117 -10.62 -16.83 -38.05
C ASN A 117 -9.77 -16.33 -39.22
N ASN A 118 -8.73 -15.55 -38.93
CA ASN A 118 -7.68 -15.18 -39.87
C ASN A 118 -6.36 -15.79 -39.40
N LYS A 119 -5.81 -16.74 -40.15
CA LYS A 119 -4.64 -17.51 -39.73
C LYS A 119 -3.58 -17.61 -40.80
N GLY A 120 -2.39 -17.12 -40.53
CA GLY A 120 -1.22 -17.28 -41.39
C GLY A 120 -0.10 -18.02 -40.66
N GLU A 121 0.82 -18.62 -41.40
CA GLU A 121 2.04 -19.17 -40.82
C GLU A 121 3.05 -18.04 -40.53
N THR A 122 3.22 -17.11 -41.47
CA THR A 122 4.20 -16.02 -41.32
C THR A 122 3.57 -14.72 -40.88
N GLU A 123 2.35 -14.43 -41.32
CA GLU A 123 1.65 -13.17 -41.03
C GLU A 123 0.13 -13.36 -41.07
N ALA A 124 -0.57 -12.77 -40.11
CA ALA A 124 -2.03 -12.66 -40.11
C ALA A 124 -2.43 -11.19 -39.92
N THR A 125 -3.01 -10.58 -40.95
CA THR A 125 -3.34 -9.15 -40.96
C THR A 125 -4.83 -8.92 -41.22
N ILE A 126 -5.44 -8.11 -40.37
CA ILE A 126 -6.79 -7.56 -40.54
C ILE A 126 -6.67 -6.03 -40.57
N ASP A 127 -7.06 -5.42 -41.68
CA ASP A 127 -6.82 -4.00 -41.95
C ASP A 127 -8.06 -3.33 -42.55
N ASN A 128 -8.54 -2.25 -41.92
CA ASN A 128 -9.73 -1.53 -42.37
C ASN A 128 -10.96 -2.43 -42.53
N VAL A 129 -11.22 -3.26 -41.51
CA VAL A 129 -12.34 -4.20 -41.50
C VAL A 129 -13.39 -3.78 -40.49
N THR A 130 -14.66 -3.81 -40.89
CA THR A 130 -15.79 -3.75 -39.97
C THR A 130 -16.38 -5.14 -39.82
N THR A 131 -16.42 -5.67 -38.61
CA THR A 131 -16.96 -6.99 -38.35
C THR A 131 -17.91 -7.02 -37.16
N LYS A 132 -18.96 -7.82 -37.28
CA LYS A 132 -19.95 -8.03 -36.23
C LYS A 132 -20.30 -9.51 -36.08
N GLY A 133 -19.90 -10.09 -34.96
CA GLY A 133 -20.16 -11.48 -34.61
C GLY A 133 -21.61 -11.76 -34.23
N SER A 134 -21.93 -13.04 -34.06
CA SER A 134 -23.25 -13.51 -33.61
C SER A 134 -23.50 -13.29 -32.11
N GLY A 135 -22.46 -12.96 -31.34
CA GLY A 135 -22.51 -12.78 -29.88
C GLY A 135 -22.05 -13.97 -29.06
N ASN A 136 -21.71 -15.10 -29.67
CA ASN A 136 -21.30 -16.32 -28.93
C ASN A 136 -19.92 -16.87 -29.31
N GLY A 137 -19.40 -16.54 -30.50
CA GLY A 137 -18.08 -16.99 -30.93
C GLY A 137 -17.03 -15.90 -30.82
N ASP A 138 -15.86 -16.19 -31.36
CA ASP A 138 -14.62 -15.45 -31.13
C ASP A 138 -14.11 -14.78 -32.41
N PHE A 139 -13.42 -13.65 -32.21
CA PHE A 139 -12.58 -13.05 -33.23
C PHE A 139 -11.14 -13.55 -33.01
N ASN A 140 -10.56 -14.22 -34.00
CA ASN A 140 -9.24 -14.84 -33.92
C ASN A 140 -8.37 -14.37 -35.09
N ASN A 141 -7.26 -13.69 -34.78
CA ASN A 141 -6.19 -13.35 -35.71
C ASN A 141 -4.89 -13.97 -35.21
N GLU A 142 -4.41 -15.02 -35.87
CA GLU A 142 -3.33 -15.85 -35.35
C GLU A 142 -2.20 -16.08 -36.36
N SER A 143 -0.95 -15.98 -35.90
CA SER A 143 0.23 -16.21 -36.73
C SER A 143 1.39 -16.86 -35.97
N ASN A 144 2.14 -17.74 -36.64
CA ASN A 144 3.44 -18.22 -36.16
C ASN A 144 4.58 -17.21 -36.42
N GLY A 145 4.28 -16.05 -37.01
CA GLY A 145 5.13 -14.86 -37.05
C GLY A 145 4.40 -13.66 -36.42
N THR A 146 3.96 -12.70 -37.25
CA THR A 146 3.28 -11.48 -36.77
C THR A 146 1.76 -11.56 -36.94
N ALA A 147 1.01 -11.13 -35.92
CA ALA A 147 -0.44 -10.94 -35.98
C ALA A 147 -0.81 -9.47 -35.78
N THR A 148 -1.45 -8.85 -36.77
CA THR A 148 -1.84 -7.43 -36.75
C THR A 148 -3.34 -7.25 -36.99
N VAL A 149 -3.99 -6.46 -36.14
CA VAL A 149 -5.32 -5.91 -36.38
C VAL A 149 -5.23 -4.39 -36.34
N LYS A 150 -5.62 -3.72 -37.42
CA LYS A 150 -5.54 -2.26 -37.47
C LYS A 150 -6.70 -1.61 -38.20
N ASP A 151 -6.95 -0.35 -37.86
CA ASP A 151 -7.91 0.53 -38.51
C ASP A 151 -9.33 -0.09 -38.59
N SER A 152 -9.68 -0.93 -37.60
CA SER A 152 -10.82 -1.85 -37.70
C SER A 152 -11.85 -1.63 -36.60
N THR A 153 -13.09 -2.03 -36.87
CA THR A 153 -14.19 -2.07 -35.90
C THR A 153 -14.64 -3.51 -35.68
N VAL A 154 -14.61 -3.99 -34.43
CA VAL A 154 -14.96 -5.36 -34.05
C VAL A 154 -16.07 -5.34 -33.01
N GLU A 155 -17.24 -5.89 -33.33
CA GLU A 155 -18.39 -5.88 -32.41
C GLU A 155 -18.93 -7.29 -32.15
N ASN A 156 -19.46 -7.49 -30.94
CA ASN A 156 -20.33 -8.63 -30.62
C ASN A 156 -19.65 -10.01 -30.81
N TYR A 157 -18.36 -10.06 -30.47
CA TYR A 157 -17.63 -11.31 -30.25
C TYR A 157 -17.42 -11.53 -28.75
N ASN A 158 -17.42 -12.79 -28.35
CA ASN A 158 -17.18 -13.14 -26.95
C ASN A 158 -15.74 -12.83 -26.56
N ASN A 159 -14.77 -13.38 -27.29
CA ASN A 159 -13.36 -13.04 -27.15
C ASN A 159 -12.83 -12.30 -28.39
N LEU A 160 -11.80 -11.48 -28.18
CA LEU A 160 -10.90 -11.03 -29.25
C LEU A 160 -9.52 -11.58 -28.96
N ASN A 161 -8.99 -12.38 -29.88
CA ASN A 161 -7.69 -13.03 -29.77
C ASN A 161 -6.80 -12.55 -30.94
N ASN A 162 -5.76 -11.78 -30.64
CA ASN A 162 -4.69 -11.45 -31.57
C ASN A 162 -3.40 -12.09 -31.06
N LYS A 163 -2.91 -13.14 -31.74
CA LYS A 163 -1.79 -13.96 -31.27
C LYS A 163 -0.74 -14.09 -32.35
N GLY A 164 0.42 -13.51 -32.13
CA GLY A 164 1.55 -13.62 -33.04
C GLY A 164 2.78 -14.10 -32.31
N LYS A 165 3.46 -15.13 -32.80
CA LYS A 165 4.66 -15.66 -32.16
C LYS A 165 5.71 -14.56 -31.93
N ASP A 166 6.01 -13.79 -32.95
CA ASP A 166 7.06 -12.76 -32.94
C ASP A 166 6.49 -11.40 -32.51
N GLN A 167 5.30 -11.05 -32.97
CA GLN A 167 4.64 -9.78 -32.62
C GLN A 167 3.12 -9.89 -32.64
N ALA A 168 2.47 -9.24 -31.69
CA ALA A 168 1.01 -9.08 -31.65
C ALA A 168 0.66 -7.58 -31.56
N ILE A 169 0.08 -7.04 -32.64
CA ILE A 169 -0.16 -5.59 -32.79
C ILE A 169 -1.65 -5.32 -32.97
N ILE A 170 -2.20 -4.43 -32.14
CA ILE A 170 -3.52 -3.84 -32.29
C ILE A 170 -3.38 -2.32 -32.37
N GLN A 171 -3.84 -1.70 -33.45
CA GLN A 171 -3.70 -0.25 -33.66
C GLN A 171 -4.97 0.38 -34.22
N ASN A 172 -5.42 1.49 -33.66
CA ASN A 172 -6.59 2.21 -34.18
C ASN A 172 -7.82 1.28 -34.32
N VAL A 173 -8.05 0.46 -33.30
CA VAL A 173 -9.17 -0.49 -33.28
C VAL A 173 -10.23 0.00 -32.30
N THR A 174 -11.47 0.01 -32.75
CA THR A 174 -12.64 0.12 -31.87
C THR A 174 -13.25 -1.27 -31.70
N THR A 175 -13.31 -1.75 -30.46
CA THR A 175 -13.89 -3.07 -30.20
C THR A 175 -14.85 -3.07 -29.01
N THR A 176 -15.93 -3.83 -29.12
CA THR A 176 -16.91 -4.04 -28.04
C THR A 176 -17.27 -5.52 -27.93
N GLY A 177 -16.88 -6.13 -26.81
CA GLY A 177 -17.19 -7.51 -26.48
C GLY A 177 -18.61 -7.72 -25.97
N THR A 178 -18.93 -8.96 -25.62
CA THR A 178 -20.25 -9.36 -25.05
C THR A 178 -20.37 -9.09 -23.55
N GLY A 179 -19.24 -8.89 -22.86
CA GLY A 179 -19.16 -8.73 -21.41
C GLY A 179 -18.82 -10.03 -20.65
N GLU A 180 -18.69 -11.17 -21.35
CA GLU A 180 -18.35 -12.46 -20.73
C GLU A 180 -16.94 -12.93 -21.05
N GLY A 181 -16.47 -12.68 -22.27
CA GLY A 181 -15.12 -13.07 -22.71
C GLY A 181 -14.08 -11.96 -22.56
N ASP A 182 -12.90 -12.23 -23.10
CA ASP A 182 -11.68 -11.48 -22.86
C ASP A 182 -11.12 -10.86 -24.14
N PHE A 183 -10.41 -9.75 -23.96
CA PHE A 183 -9.53 -9.18 -24.98
C PHE A 183 -8.11 -9.71 -24.74
N ASN A 184 -7.53 -10.37 -25.74
CA ASN A 184 -6.21 -11.01 -25.66
C ASN A 184 -5.34 -10.55 -26.84
N ASN A 185 -4.25 -9.85 -26.53
CA ASN A 185 -3.18 -9.52 -27.45
C ASN A 185 -1.88 -10.13 -26.94
N GLU A 186 -1.39 -11.20 -27.58
CA GLU A 186 -0.32 -12.03 -27.02
C GLU A 186 0.78 -12.33 -28.03
N SER A 187 2.02 -12.06 -27.62
CA SER A 187 3.22 -12.53 -28.30
C SER A 187 4.03 -13.48 -27.43
N SER A 188 4.28 -14.69 -27.95
CA SER A 188 4.95 -15.75 -27.19
C SER A 188 6.47 -15.64 -27.19
N GLU A 189 7.06 -14.97 -28.18
CA GLU A 189 8.51 -14.80 -28.31
C GLU A 189 8.96 -13.33 -28.42
N GLY A 190 8.10 -12.39 -28.82
CA GLY A 190 8.47 -10.98 -28.94
C GLY A 190 7.48 -10.04 -28.27
N THR A 191 7.02 -9.02 -28.99
CA THR A 191 6.34 -7.85 -28.41
C THR A 191 4.83 -7.86 -28.60
N ALA A 192 4.11 -7.34 -27.62
CA ALA A 192 2.66 -7.14 -27.68
C ALA A 192 2.33 -5.65 -27.52
N VAL A 193 1.70 -5.07 -28.54
CA VAL A 193 1.39 -3.64 -28.61
C VAL A 193 -0.10 -3.43 -28.83
N VAL A 194 -0.72 -2.59 -27.99
CA VAL A 194 -2.06 -2.05 -28.21
C VAL A 194 -1.98 -0.53 -28.22
N GLN A 195 -2.37 0.10 -29.31
CA GLN A 195 -2.24 1.55 -29.44
C GLN A 195 -3.45 2.21 -30.09
N ASP A 196 -3.72 3.45 -29.70
CA ASP A 196 -4.73 4.34 -30.30
C ASP A 196 -6.12 3.69 -30.39
N SER A 197 -6.51 2.89 -29.39
CA SER A 197 -7.66 1.99 -29.48
C SER A 197 -8.73 2.28 -28.42
N ASN A 198 -9.99 1.93 -28.73
CA ASN A 198 -11.12 1.99 -27.81
C ASN A 198 -11.67 0.58 -27.57
N ILE A 199 -11.52 0.07 -26.35
CA ILE A 199 -11.84 -1.33 -26.00
C ILE A 199 -12.91 -1.34 -24.92
N GLN A 200 -14.06 -1.97 -25.17
CA GLN A 200 -15.19 -1.92 -24.24
C GLN A 200 -15.80 -3.29 -24.01
N ASN A 201 -16.35 -3.48 -22.81
CA ASN A 201 -17.21 -4.61 -22.46
C ASN A 201 -16.52 -5.98 -22.64
N TYR A 202 -15.26 -6.06 -22.22
CA TYR A 202 -14.54 -7.31 -22.00
C TYR A 202 -14.35 -7.55 -20.50
N ASN A 203 -14.37 -8.81 -20.08
CA ASN A 203 -14.16 -9.16 -18.70
C ASN A 203 -12.71 -8.87 -18.29
N ASN A 204 -11.74 -9.43 -19.02
CA ASN A 204 -10.32 -9.09 -18.89
C ASN A 204 -9.78 -8.36 -20.13
N LEU A 205 -8.74 -7.57 -19.94
CA LEU A 205 -7.84 -7.13 -21.00
C LEU A 205 -6.46 -7.69 -20.71
N ASN A 206 -5.93 -8.49 -21.63
CA ASN A 206 -4.62 -9.12 -21.54
C ASN A 206 -3.74 -8.66 -22.71
N ASN A 207 -2.70 -7.90 -22.41
CA ASN A 207 -1.60 -7.59 -23.32
C ASN A 207 -0.32 -8.24 -22.81
N LYS A 208 0.18 -9.25 -23.51
CA LYS A 208 1.30 -10.07 -23.04
C LYS A 208 2.37 -10.23 -24.09
N GLY A 209 3.56 -9.70 -23.83
CA GLY A 209 4.74 -9.92 -24.64
C GLY A 209 5.76 -10.75 -23.90
N LYS A 210 6.62 -11.47 -24.62
CA LYS A 210 7.81 -12.04 -23.99
C LYS A 210 8.85 -10.95 -23.78
N GLU A 211 9.14 -10.19 -24.83
CA GLU A 211 10.12 -9.09 -24.82
C GLU A 211 9.51 -7.83 -24.21
N ASP A 212 8.49 -7.24 -24.84
CA ASP A 212 7.85 -6.02 -24.31
C ASP A 212 6.33 -6.08 -24.44
N ALA A 213 5.64 -5.44 -23.50
CA ALA A 213 4.19 -5.26 -23.51
C ALA A 213 3.86 -3.76 -23.37
N THR A 214 3.30 -3.16 -24.43
CA THR A 214 3.04 -1.72 -24.50
C THR A 214 1.56 -1.44 -24.77
N ILE A 215 0.98 -0.54 -23.98
CA ILE A 215 -0.36 0.03 -24.18
C ILE A 215 -0.25 1.55 -24.21
N THR A 216 -0.66 2.19 -25.30
CA THR A 216 -0.53 3.65 -25.44
C THR A 216 -1.76 4.27 -26.10
N ASN A 217 -2.24 5.42 -25.61
CA ASN A 217 -3.42 6.10 -26.16
C ASN A 217 -4.67 5.21 -26.19
N VAL A 218 -4.88 4.39 -25.17
CA VAL A 218 -6.02 3.46 -25.11
C VAL A 218 -7.07 3.98 -24.15
N THR A 219 -8.33 3.99 -24.60
CA THR A 219 -9.49 4.09 -23.71
C THR A 219 -10.10 2.71 -23.55
N THR A 220 -10.18 2.22 -22.32
CA THR A 220 -10.74 0.91 -22.05
C THR A 220 -11.68 0.89 -20.85
N SER A 221 -12.77 0.12 -20.96
CA SER A 221 -13.69 -0.15 -19.85
C SER A 221 -14.06 -1.63 -19.78
N GLY A 222 -13.71 -2.25 -18.66
CA GLY A 222 -14.09 -3.62 -18.32
C GLY A 222 -15.52 -3.75 -17.79
N THR A 223 -15.84 -4.93 -17.26
CA THR A 223 -17.15 -5.26 -16.66
C THR A 223 -17.21 -5.10 -15.14
N GLY A 224 -16.09 -4.74 -14.51
CA GLY A 224 -15.92 -4.64 -13.06
C GLY A 224 -15.66 -5.97 -12.35
N LYS A 225 -15.45 -7.07 -13.08
CA LYS A 225 -15.19 -8.40 -12.50
C LYS A 225 -13.79 -8.93 -12.81
N GLY A 226 -13.33 -8.76 -14.04
CA GLY A 226 -11.98 -9.16 -14.45
C GLY A 226 -10.97 -8.03 -14.32
N ASP A 227 -9.78 -8.28 -14.88
CA ASP A 227 -8.58 -7.50 -14.64
C ASP A 227 -8.03 -6.88 -15.93
N PHE A 228 -7.32 -5.76 -15.74
CA PHE A 228 -6.45 -5.18 -16.76
C PHE A 228 -5.04 -5.70 -16.53
N ASN A 229 -4.47 -6.40 -17.51
CA ASN A 229 -3.16 -7.03 -17.43
C ASN A 229 -2.27 -6.59 -18.60
N ASN A 230 -1.16 -5.93 -18.30
CA ASN A 230 -0.07 -5.63 -19.22
C ASN A 230 1.22 -6.26 -18.68
N GLU A 231 1.69 -7.34 -19.32
CA GLU A 231 2.76 -8.16 -18.76
C GLU A 231 3.85 -8.47 -19.80
N SER A 232 5.10 -8.23 -19.42
CA SER A 232 6.28 -8.72 -20.11
C SER A 232 7.06 -9.69 -19.23
N THR A 233 7.43 -10.85 -19.78
CA THR A 233 8.18 -11.86 -19.03
C THR A 233 9.67 -11.61 -18.99
N ASP A 234 10.26 -10.99 -20.02
CA ASP A 234 11.71 -10.79 -20.14
C ASP A 234 12.14 -9.33 -20.27
N GLY A 235 11.26 -8.41 -20.66
CA GLY A 235 11.59 -6.98 -20.80
C GLY A 235 10.60 -6.07 -20.11
N LYS A 236 10.05 -5.09 -20.81
CA LYS A 236 9.33 -3.96 -20.21
C LYS A 236 7.82 -4.08 -20.33
N ALA A 237 7.12 -3.56 -19.33
CA ALA A 237 5.68 -3.35 -19.37
C ALA A 237 5.37 -1.86 -19.23
N VAL A 238 4.77 -1.28 -20.28
CA VAL A 238 4.52 0.16 -20.40
C VAL A 238 3.04 0.43 -20.64
N VAL A 239 2.44 1.30 -19.82
CA VAL A 239 1.10 1.84 -20.05
C VAL A 239 1.17 3.36 -20.05
N GLU A 240 0.81 3.99 -21.16
CA GLU A 240 0.97 5.43 -21.36
C GLU A 240 -0.29 6.07 -21.94
N ASP A 241 -0.55 7.32 -21.56
CA ASP A 241 -1.57 8.18 -22.19
C ASP A 241 -2.96 7.52 -22.28
N SER A 242 -3.34 6.76 -21.26
CA SER A 242 -4.49 5.84 -21.33
C SER A 242 -5.54 6.13 -20.25
N ASN A 243 -6.79 5.77 -20.54
CA ASN A 243 -7.90 5.81 -19.61
C ASN A 243 -8.44 4.40 -19.36
N VAL A 244 -8.30 3.88 -18.14
CA VAL A 244 -8.65 2.50 -17.77
C VAL A 244 -9.75 2.51 -16.70
N GLN A 245 -10.91 1.93 -17.00
CA GLN A 245 -12.06 2.01 -16.09
C GLN A 245 -12.69 0.64 -15.88
N ASN A 246 -13.35 0.45 -14.73
CA ASN A 246 -14.18 -0.72 -14.45
C ASN A 246 -13.44 -2.07 -14.58
N TYR A 247 -12.19 -2.12 -14.13
CA TYR A 247 -11.48 -3.38 -13.88
C TYR A 247 -11.33 -3.58 -12.38
N ASN A 248 -11.33 -4.84 -11.93
CA ASN A 248 -11.13 -5.13 -10.53
C ASN A 248 -9.69 -4.81 -10.12
N ASN A 249 -8.70 -5.41 -10.80
CA ASN A 249 -7.30 -5.08 -10.65
C ASN A 249 -6.73 -4.37 -11.90
N LEU A 250 -5.65 -3.62 -11.70
CA LEU A 250 -4.74 -3.20 -12.76
C LEU A 250 -3.37 -3.77 -12.47
N ASN A 251 -2.84 -4.57 -13.39
CA ASN A 251 -1.54 -5.21 -13.28
C ASN A 251 -0.65 -4.77 -14.45
N ASN A 252 0.43 -4.05 -14.14
CA ASN A 252 1.51 -3.74 -15.08
C ASN A 252 2.81 -4.39 -14.56
N LYS A 253 3.29 -5.41 -15.25
CA LYS A 253 4.43 -6.23 -14.78
C LYS A 253 5.47 -6.40 -15.86
N GLY A 254 6.67 -5.87 -15.61
CA GLY A 254 7.83 -6.11 -16.48
C GLY A 254 8.95 -6.77 -15.70
N LYS A 255 9.87 -7.43 -16.38
CA LYS A 255 11.09 -7.90 -15.73
C LYS A 255 12.07 -6.75 -15.55
N GLU A 256 12.38 -6.05 -16.64
CA GLU A 256 13.35 -4.94 -16.66
C GLU A 256 12.75 -3.62 -16.17
N GLU A 257 11.49 -3.34 -16.48
CA GLU A 257 10.86 -2.07 -16.14
C GLU A 257 9.33 -2.20 -16.17
N ALA A 258 8.66 -1.56 -15.21
CA ALA A 258 7.22 -1.39 -15.21
C ALA A 258 6.89 0.10 -15.09
N THR A 259 6.35 0.68 -16.15
CA THR A 259 6.09 2.12 -16.25
C THR A 259 4.63 2.40 -16.54
N ILE A 260 4.04 3.30 -15.75
CA ILE A 260 2.71 3.87 -15.96
C ILE A 260 2.86 5.39 -16.00
N THR A 261 2.53 6.02 -17.12
CA THR A 261 2.65 7.49 -17.27
C THR A 261 1.41 8.11 -17.89
N ASN A 262 0.94 9.23 -17.35
CA ASN A 262 -0.23 9.95 -17.88
C ASN A 262 -1.48 9.05 -18.00
N VAL A 263 -1.72 8.22 -16.98
CA VAL A 263 -2.88 7.31 -16.95
C VAL A 263 -3.92 7.82 -15.98
N THR A 264 -5.17 7.84 -16.42
CA THR A 264 -6.33 7.96 -15.52
C THR A 264 -6.96 6.59 -15.35
N THR A 265 -7.07 6.12 -14.12
CA THR A 265 -7.65 4.80 -13.85
C THR A 265 -8.56 4.77 -12.63
N SER A 266 -9.64 4.00 -12.72
CA SER A 266 -10.51 3.71 -11.57
C SER A 266 -10.85 2.23 -11.45
N GLY A 267 -10.55 1.66 -10.28
CA GLY A 267 -10.90 0.30 -9.91
C GLY A 267 -12.34 0.16 -9.39
N THR A 268 -12.66 -1.03 -8.89
CA THR A 268 -13.96 -1.38 -8.29
C THR A 268 -14.06 -1.09 -6.79
N GLY A 269 -12.94 -0.77 -6.14
CA GLY A 269 -12.80 -0.55 -4.70
C GLY A 269 -12.34 -1.78 -3.92
N ASN A 270 -12.35 -2.97 -4.54
CA ASN A 270 -11.97 -4.23 -3.89
C ASN A 270 -10.66 -4.84 -4.42
N GLY A 271 -10.30 -4.58 -5.67
CA GLY A 271 -9.03 -5.02 -6.24
C GLY A 271 -7.92 -3.98 -6.10
N ASP A 272 -6.75 -4.33 -6.60
CA ASP A 272 -5.50 -3.61 -6.37
C ASP A 272 -4.93 -3.01 -7.66
N PHE A 273 -4.18 -1.93 -7.49
CA PHE A 273 -3.30 -1.39 -8.51
C PHE A 273 -1.89 -1.92 -8.27
N ASN A 274 -1.30 -2.60 -9.25
CA ASN A 274 0.01 -3.22 -9.17
C ASN A 274 0.88 -2.77 -10.34
N ASN A 275 1.98 -2.09 -10.05
CA ASN A 275 3.04 -1.75 -10.99
C ASN A 275 4.36 -2.35 -10.48
N GLU A 276 4.82 -3.42 -11.12
CA GLU A 276 5.89 -4.25 -10.55
C GLU A 276 6.99 -4.57 -11.56
N SER A 277 8.24 -4.34 -11.17
CA SER A 277 9.44 -4.81 -11.87
C SER A 277 10.23 -5.77 -10.99
N SER A 278 10.51 -6.97 -11.52
CA SER A 278 11.19 -8.02 -10.77
C SER A 278 12.72 -7.89 -10.75
N GLU A 279 13.33 -7.19 -11.73
CA GLU A 279 14.79 -7.02 -11.81
C GLU A 279 15.22 -5.56 -11.98
N GLY A 280 14.32 -4.65 -12.36
CA GLY A 280 14.65 -3.25 -12.59
C GLY A 280 13.76 -2.28 -11.81
N LYS A 281 13.18 -1.30 -12.50
CA LYS A 281 12.49 -0.16 -11.85
C LYS A 281 10.99 -0.18 -12.08
N ALA A 282 10.25 0.32 -11.09
CA ALA A 282 8.81 0.55 -11.17
C ALA A 282 8.50 2.04 -11.04
N VAL A 283 7.89 2.62 -12.07
CA VAL A 283 7.63 4.06 -12.17
C VAL A 283 6.15 4.31 -12.43
N VAL A 284 5.53 5.15 -11.60
CA VAL A 284 4.19 5.72 -11.84
C VAL A 284 4.29 7.23 -11.87
N LYS A 285 3.86 7.85 -12.97
CA LYS A 285 4.07 9.28 -13.18
C LYS A 285 2.88 9.98 -13.81
N ASP A 286 2.65 11.24 -13.43
CA ASP A 286 1.65 12.13 -14.03
C ASP A 286 0.24 11.49 -14.11
N SER A 287 -0.15 10.68 -13.11
CA SER A 287 -1.33 9.79 -13.19
C SER A 287 -2.38 10.10 -12.12
N ASN A 288 -3.63 9.75 -12.42
CA ASN A 288 -4.76 9.84 -11.49
C ASN A 288 -5.36 8.44 -11.25
N ILE A 289 -5.28 7.95 -10.02
CA ILE A 289 -5.61 6.57 -9.65
C ILE A 289 -6.68 6.58 -8.56
N THR A 290 -7.85 6.02 -8.82
CA THR A 290 -8.94 6.04 -7.82
C THR A 290 -9.55 4.68 -7.58
N ASN A 291 -10.12 4.50 -6.39
CA ASN A 291 -10.98 3.36 -6.06
C ASN A 291 -10.29 1.99 -6.21
N TYR A 292 -9.02 1.91 -5.82
CA TYR A 292 -8.33 0.64 -5.58
C TYR A 292 -8.18 0.41 -4.08
N ASN A 293 -8.17 -0.85 -3.66
CA ASN A 293 -7.96 -1.21 -2.26
C ASN A 293 -6.51 -0.93 -1.87
N ASN A 294 -5.55 -1.56 -2.56
CA ASN A 294 -4.13 -1.26 -2.42
C ASN A 294 -3.58 -0.56 -3.67
N LEU A 295 -2.52 0.23 -3.48
CA LEU A 295 -1.63 0.67 -4.55
C LEU A 295 -0.25 0.12 -4.26
N ASN A 296 0.28 -0.70 -5.17
CA ASN A 296 1.59 -1.33 -5.05
C ASN A 296 2.47 -0.88 -6.22
N ASN A 297 3.53 -0.12 -5.93
CA ASN A 297 4.59 0.21 -6.86
C ASN A 297 5.90 -0.42 -6.36
N LYS A 298 6.39 -1.45 -7.05
CA LYS A 298 7.52 -2.25 -6.56
C LYS A 298 8.57 -2.49 -7.63
N GLY A 299 9.79 -2.03 -7.39
CA GLY A 299 10.92 -2.29 -8.29
C GLY A 299 12.13 -2.80 -7.54
N GLU A 300 12.88 -3.73 -8.12
CA GLU A 300 14.11 -4.25 -7.52
C GLU A 300 15.16 -3.15 -7.29
N THR A 301 15.36 -2.28 -8.26
CA THR A 301 16.40 -1.23 -8.21
C THR A 301 15.86 0.15 -7.82
N GLU A 302 14.62 0.46 -8.21
CA GLU A 302 13.99 1.75 -7.91
C GLU A 302 12.45 1.62 -7.94
N ALA A 303 11.79 2.31 -7.02
CA ALA A 303 10.34 2.51 -7.05
C ALA A 303 10.02 4.01 -6.93
N THR A 304 9.46 4.59 -7.99
CA THR A 304 9.21 6.04 -8.08
C THR A 304 7.74 6.33 -8.37
N ILE A 305 7.16 7.23 -7.57
CA ILE A 305 5.84 7.84 -7.77
C ILE A 305 6.03 9.36 -7.87
N ASP A 306 5.64 9.95 -8.98
CA ASP A 306 5.88 11.37 -9.30
C ASP A 306 4.65 12.04 -9.90
N LYS A 307 4.15 13.13 -9.30
CA LYS A 307 2.96 13.85 -9.80
C LYS A 307 1.73 12.96 -9.92
N VAL A 308 1.50 12.14 -8.90
CA VAL A 308 0.35 11.24 -8.86
C VAL A 308 -0.70 11.77 -7.89
N THR A 309 -1.95 11.78 -8.32
CA THR A 309 -3.10 11.91 -7.41
C THR A 309 -3.71 10.54 -7.24
N THR A 310 -3.85 10.06 -6.00
CA THR A 310 -4.46 8.77 -5.73
C THR A 310 -5.41 8.79 -4.54
N THR A 311 -6.53 8.09 -4.67
CA THR A 311 -7.52 7.92 -3.61
C THR A 311 -7.90 6.45 -3.47
N GLY A 312 -7.53 5.84 -2.35
CA GLY A 312 -7.84 4.46 -2.02
C GLY A 312 -9.30 4.24 -1.61
N SER A 313 -9.67 2.98 -1.40
CA SER A 313 -11.02 2.60 -0.92
C SER A 313 -11.22 2.80 0.59
N GLY A 314 -10.16 3.18 1.34
CA GLY A 314 -10.19 3.42 2.78
C GLY A 314 -9.87 2.20 3.65
N LYS A 315 -9.46 1.07 3.05
CA LYS A 315 -9.16 -0.17 3.79
C LYS A 315 -7.80 -0.76 3.51
N GLY A 316 -7.27 -0.60 2.31
CA GLY A 316 -5.95 -1.08 1.95
C GLY A 316 -4.88 -0.01 2.09
N ASP A 317 -3.69 -0.34 1.58
CA ASP A 317 -2.46 0.38 1.82
C ASP A 317 -1.88 0.97 0.53
N PHE A 318 -1.15 2.06 0.69
CA PHE A 318 -0.28 2.61 -0.35
C PHE A 318 1.14 2.09 -0.08
N ASN A 319 1.73 1.40 -1.06
CA ASN A 319 3.03 0.75 -0.95
C ASN A 319 3.93 1.17 -2.13
N ASN A 320 5.03 1.83 -1.83
CA ASN A 320 6.11 2.15 -2.77
C ASN A 320 7.41 1.53 -2.24
N GLU A 321 7.86 0.43 -2.86
CA GLU A 321 8.89 -0.43 -2.27
C GLU A 321 10.01 -0.79 -3.24
N SER A 322 11.26 -0.76 -2.76
CA SER A 322 12.42 -1.16 -3.55
C SER A 322 13.58 -1.74 -2.74
N ASN A 323 14.31 -2.69 -3.35
CA ASN A 323 15.62 -3.14 -2.87
C ASN A 323 16.76 -2.15 -3.21
N GLY A 324 16.48 -1.08 -3.96
CA GLY A 324 17.31 0.10 -4.10
C GLY A 324 16.66 1.31 -3.46
N THR A 325 16.16 2.27 -4.24
CA THR A 325 15.57 3.52 -3.71
C THR A 325 14.05 3.59 -3.90
N ALA A 326 13.33 4.10 -2.90
CA ALA A 326 11.89 4.37 -2.99
C ALA A 326 11.61 5.86 -2.84
N THR A 327 11.00 6.47 -3.87
CA THR A 327 10.69 7.90 -3.90
C THR A 327 9.22 8.14 -4.20
N VAL A 328 8.56 8.96 -3.39
CA VAL A 328 7.27 9.58 -3.70
C VAL A 328 7.46 11.08 -3.70
N LYS A 329 7.10 11.75 -4.80
CA LYS A 329 7.21 13.20 -4.89
C LYS A 329 6.07 13.87 -5.64
N ASP A 330 5.86 15.14 -5.32
CA ASP A 330 4.90 16.02 -6.01
C ASP A 330 3.48 15.42 -6.09
N SER A 331 3.07 14.64 -5.08
CA SER A 331 1.91 13.75 -5.16
C SER A 331 0.86 14.03 -4.08
N THR A 332 -0.38 13.63 -4.35
CA THR A 332 -1.50 13.66 -3.39
C THR A 332 -2.01 12.23 -3.16
N ILE A 333 -2.04 11.79 -1.91
CA ILE A 333 -2.41 10.42 -1.51
C ILE A 333 -3.51 10.49 -0.45
N GLU A 334 -4.67 9.92 -0.73
CA GLU A 334 -5.82 10.02 0.18
C GLU A 334 -6.45 8.65 0.42
N ASN A 335 -7.02 8.48 1.62
CA ASN A 335 -7.90 7.36 1.95
C ASN A 335 -7.23 5.97 1.81
N TYR A 336 -5.95 5.90 2.17
CA TYR A 336 -5.25 4.64 2.45
C TYR A 336 -5.05 4.49 3.95
N ASN A 337 -5.11 3.25 4.44
CA ASN A 337 -4.91 2.97 5.85
C ASN A 337 -3.46 3.25 6.24
N ASN A 338 -2.51 2.60 5.56
CA ASN A 338 -1.09 2.89 5.70
C ASN A 338 -0.50 3.55 4.44
N LEU A 339 0.55 4.33 4.64
CA LEU A 339 1.47 4.75 3.58
C LEU A 339 2.84 4.16 3.87
N ASN A 340 3.32 3.28 3.03
CA ASN A 340 4.62 2.63 3.14
C ASN A 340 5.52 3.05 1.97
N ASN A 341 6.59 3.79 2.27
CA ASN A 341 7.65 4.12 1.33
C ASN A 341 8.96 3.49 1.82
N LYS A 342 9.36 2.36 1.24
CA LYS A 342 10.46 1.53 1.74
C LYS A 342 11.51 1.32 0.67
N GLY A 343 12.71 1.89 0.88
CA GLY A 343 13.82 1.75 -0.05
C GLY A 343 15.09 1.40 0.69
N LYS A 344 15.67 0.24 0.39
CA LYS A 344 16.88 -0.25 1.09
C LYS A 344 18.01 0.79 1.12
N GLU A 345 18.35 1.38 -0.02
CA GLU A 345 19.45 2.34 -0.14
C GLU A 345 19.02 3.81 0.05
N GLY A 346 17.71 4.08 0.06
CA GLY A 346 17.15 5.38 0.39
C GLY A 346 15.63 5.42 0.25
N ALA A 347 14.97 6.19 1.12
CA ALA A 347 13.52 6.39 1.09
C ALA A 347 13.18 7.87 1.21
N THR A 348 12.48 8.42 0.21
CA THR A 348 12.16 9.86 0.14
C THR A 348 10.68 10.11 -0.08
N LEU A 349 10.08 10.94 0.78
CA LEU A 349 8.82 11.64 0.54
C LEU A 349 9.15 13.13 0.34
N GLN A 350 8.77 13.72 -0.79
CA GLN A 350 9.05 15.13 -1.08
C GLN A 350 7.87 15.85 -1.72
N ASN A 351 7.42 16.98 -1.16
CA ASN A 351 6.29 17.72 -1.73
C ASN A 351 5.03 16.83 -1.86
N VAL A 352 4.76 16.04 -0.83
CA VAL A 352 3.62 15.10 -0.78
C VAL A 352 2.54 15.68 0.12
N THR A 353 1.28 15.59 -0.31
CA THR A 353 0.12 15.79 0.57
C THR A 353 -0.54 14.44 0.79
N THR A 354 -0.63 13.98 2.02
CA THR A 354 -1.18 12.67 2.33
C THR A 354 -2.17 12.70 3.49
N THR A 355 -3.28 11.97 3.37
CA THR A 355 -4.30 11.86 4.41
C THR A 355 -4.70 10.40 4.62
N GLY A 356 -4.39 9.86 5.81
CA GLY A 356 -4.73 8.50 6.21
C GLY A 356 -6.18 8.34 6.69
N THR A 357 -6.53 7.14 7.12
CA THR A 357 -7.86 6.80 7.67
C THR A 357 -7.99 7.08 9.17
N GLY A 358 -6.90 7.40 9.86
CA GLY A 358 -6.84 7.64 11.30
C GLY A 358 -6.44 6.41 12.13
N ASN A 359 -6.35 5.22 11.54
CA ASN A 359 -5.96 4.00 12.28
C ASN A 359 -4.63 3.41 11.84
N GLY A 360 -4.15 3.74 10.64
CA GLY A 360 -2.86 3.25 10.15
C GLY A 360 -1.74 4.28 10.27
N ASP A 361 -0.60 3.92 9.71
CA ASP A 361 0.68 4.59 9.92
C ASP A 361 1.27 5.11 8.60
N LEU A 362 2.06 6.17 8.72
CA LEU A 362 2.96 6.62 7.65
C LEU A 362 4.37 6.09 7.97
N ASN A 363 4.91 5.24 7.10
CA ASN A 363 6.20 4.60 7.23
C ASN A 363 7.11 5.01 6.06
N ASN A 364 8.19 5.72 6.36
CA ASN A 364 9.26 6.04 5.41
C ASN A 364 10.56 5.40 5.92
N GLU A 365 11.02 4.34 5.26
CA GLU A 365 12.04 3.45 5.82
C GLU A 365 13.18 3.16 4.83
N SER A 366 14.41 3.26 5.31
CA SER A 366 15.62 2.88 4.58
C SER A 366 16.58 2.07 5.44
N SER A 367 16.72 0.79 5.12
CA SER A 367 17.50 -0.15 5.94
C SER A 367 19.03 -0.05 5.79
N ASN A 368 19.52 0.60 4.73
CA ASN A 368 20.95 0.85 4.47
C ASN A 368 21.23 2.32 4.09
N GLY A 369 20.21 3.17 4.07
CA GLY A 369 20.29 4.51 3.51
C GLY A 369 19.73 5.58 4.43
N THR A 370 19.37 6.71 3.83
CA THR A 370 18.72 7.82 4.52
C THR A 370 17.23 7.79 4.25
N ALA A 371 16.43 7.98 5.30
CA ALA A 371 14.99 8.21 5.19
C ALA A 371 14.71 9.72 5.31
N THR A 372 14.12 10.30 4.27
CA THR A 372 13.84 11.73 4.16
C THR A 372 12.35 11.99 3.96
N ILE A 373 11.78 12.85 4.80
CA ILE A 373 10.48 13.48 4.60
C ILE A 373 10.72 14.97 4.45
N LYS A 374 10.33 15.54 3.32
CA LYS A 374 10.58 16.94 3.01
C LYS A 374 9.36 17.61 2.39
N ASP A 375 9.09 18.86 2.79
CA ASP A 375 8.04 19.68 2.19
C ASP A 375 6.67 18.96 2.15
N THR A 376 6.36 18.17 3.17
CA THR A 376 5.25 17.21 3.15
C THR A 376 4.15 17.65 4.11
N THR A 377 2.89 17.39 3.74
CA THR A 377 1.74 17.49 4.65
C THR A 377 1.19 16.09 4.88
N ALA A 378 1.11 15.64 6.13
CA ALA A 378 0.63 14.31 6.50
C ALA A 378 -0.43 14.38 7.60
N ASN A 379 -1.67 14.03 7.29
CA ASN A 379 -2.78 14.14 8.23
C ASN A 379 -3.43 12.79 8.52
N ASN A 380 -3.98 12.67 9.72
CA ASN A 380 -4.83 11.55 10.12
C ASN A 380 -4.11 10.18 10.03
N TYR A 381 -2.86 10.15 10.46
CA TYR A 381 -2.12 8.92 10.73
C TYR A 381 -1.95 8.75 12.23
N ASN A 382 -2.02 7.51 12.71
CA ASN A 382 -1.80 7.21 14.11
C ASN A 382 -0.31 7.41 14.44
N ASN A 383 0.58 6.72 13.74
CA ASN A 383 2.02 6.95 13.84
C ASN A 383 2.62 7.52 12.55
N LEU A 384 3.72 8.23 12.70
CA LEU A 384 4.60 8.63 11.62
C LEU A 384 6.01 8.13 11.93
N ASN A 385 6.54 7.24 11.10
CA ASN A 385 7.82 6.60 11.29
C ASN A 385 8.76 6.99 10.13
N ASN A 386 9.92 7.56 10.46
CA ASN A 386 10.99 7.91 9.52
C ASN A 386 12.30 7.25 9.96
N ASP A 387 12.60 6.06 9.44
CA ASP A 387 13.73 5.24 9.91
C ASP A 387 14.77 5.07 8.80
N GLY A 388 16.00 5.54 9.04
CA GLY A 388 17.08 5.46 8.06
C GLY A 388 18.41 5.10 8.69
N ASP A 389 19.00 3.97 8.28
CA ASP A 389 20.27 3.46 8.83
C ASP A 389 21.39 4.52 8.85
N LYS A 390 21.57 5.25 7.75
CA LYS A 390 22.61 6.29 7.61
C LYS A 390 22.11 7.70 7.93
N GLY A 391 20.84 7.86 8.25
CA GLY A 391 20.29 9.14 8.71
C GLY A 391 18.77 9.19 8.56
N SER A 392 18.14 10.01 9.39
CA SER A 392 16.71 10.29 9.34
C SER A 392 16.49 11.80 9.33
N VAL A 393 15.82 12.30 8.28
CA VAL A 393 15.59 13.72 8.05
C VAL A 393 14.09 13.98 7.89
N ILE A 394 13.55 14.83 8.75
CA ILE A 394 12.23 15.43 8.63
C ILE A 394 12.42 16.94 8.52
N ASP A 395 12.10 17.52 7.37
CA ASP A 395 12.26 18.95 7.12
C ASP A 395 11.00 19.53 6.49
N ASN A 396 10.49 20.62 7.04
CA ASN A 396 9.29 21.28 6.54
C ASN A 396 8.08 20.33 6.42
N LEU A 397 7.86 19.51 7.46
CA LEU A 397 6.69 18.65 7.59
C LEU A 397 5.56 19.40 8.31
N THR A 398 4.35 19.39 7.78
CA THR A 398 3.12 19.72 8.53
C THR A 398 2.36 18.44 8.80
N SER A 399 2.18 18.07 10.06
CA SER A 399 1.58 16.79 10.44
C SER A 399 0.57 16.94 11.57
N GLU A 400 -0.63 16.42 11.36
CA GLU A 400 -1.67 16.31 12.39
C GLU A 400 -2.03 14.83 12.61
N GLY A 401 -1.66 14.31 13.79
CA GLY A 401 -1.92 12.93 14.20
C GLY A 401 -3.31 12.72 14.78
N THR A 402 -3.51 11.56 15.40
CA THR A 402 -4.77 11.15 16.03
C THR A 402 -4.87 11.49 17.52
N GLY A 403 -3.74 11.84 18.14
CA GLY A 403 -3.59 12.15 19.57
C GLY A 403 -2.92 11.04 20.38
N GLU A 404 -2.92 9.80 19.87
CA GLU A 404 -2.50 8.61 20.63
C GLU A 404 -1.16 8.02 20.19
N GLY A 405 -0.83 8.12 18.90
CA GLY A 405 0.44 7.60 18.36
C GLY A 405 1.58 8.61 18.39
N ASN A 406 2.74 8.20 17.89
CA ASN A 406 3.98 8.98 17.98
C ASN A 406 4.48 9.40 16.59
N ILE A 407 5.31 10.44 16.60
CA ILE A 407 6.28 10.65 15.54
C ILE A 407 7.59 9.99 15.98
N THR A 408 8.13 9.09 15.16
CA THR A 408 9.36 8.36 15.42
C THR A 408 10.36 8.64 14.30
N ALA A 409 11.55 9.12 14.64
CA ALA A 409 12.63 9.31 13.68
C ALA A 409 13.93 8.66 14.20
N THR A 410 14.42 7.64 13.50
CA THR A 410 15.51 6.79 13.98
C THR A 410 16.61 6.63 12.95
N SER A 411 17.84 6.52 13.44
CA SER A 411 19.01 6.20 12.65
C SER A 411 20.03 5.44 13.49
N ALA A 412 20.43 4.26 13.01
CA ALA A 412 21.41 3.42 13.72
C ALA A 412 22.85 3.94 13.58
N ASN A 413 23.18 4.50 12.41
CA ASN A 413 24.54 4.85 12.00
C ASN A 413 24.64 6.28 11.46
N GLY A 414 23.68 7.15 11.76
CA GLY A 414 23.65 8.51 11.25
C GLY A 414 22.86 9.51 12.09
N PRO A 415 22.79 10.77 11.61
CA PRO A 415 22.10 11.84 12.31
C PRO A 415 20.58 11.68 12.23
N VAL A 416 19.89 12.20 13.24
CA VAL A 416 18.45 12.43 13.20
C VAL A 416 18.19 13.93 13.25
N THR A 417 17.45 14.44 12.26
CA THR A 417 17.18 15.86 12.11
C THR A 417 15.68 16.09 11.93
N VAL A 418 15.10 16.95 12.76
CA VAL A 418 13.72 17.43 12.65
C VAL A 418 13.71 18.95 12.62
N THR A 419 13.44 19.54 11.45
CA THR A 419 13.50 20.99 11.25
C THR A 419 12.27 21.57 10.60
N ASN A 420 11.99 22.84 10.89
CA ASN A 420 11.00 23.67 10.20
C ASN A 420 9.59 23.06 10.16
N SER A 421 9.26 22.17 11.09
CA SER A 421 8.07 21.34 11.02
C SER A 421 6.98 21.80 11.98
N THR A 422 5.72 21.56 11.63
CA THR A 422 4.55 21.75 12.49
C THR A 422 3.98 20.39 12.83
N LEU A 423 4.11 19.98 14.09
CA LEU A 423 3.77 18.66 14.57
C LEU A 423 2.68 18.80 15.64
N THR A 424 1.47 18.32 15.35
CA THR A 424 0.33 18.51 16.24
C THR A 424 -0.44 17.22 16.46
N ASN A 425 -1.04 17.09 17.64
CA ASN A 425 -1.91 15.96 17.99
C ASN A 425 -1.18 14.60 17.90
N TYR A 426 0.06 14.55 18.39
CA TYR A 426 0.78 13.31 18.64
C TYR A 426 1.10 13.19 20.13
N LYS A 427 1.32 11.96 20.57
CA LYS A 427 1.71 11.66 21.93
C LYS A 427 3.13 12.12 22.21
N ASN A 428 4.10 11.53 21.50
CA ASN A 428 5.51 11.88 21.62
C ASN A 428 6.16 12.19 20.27
N LEU A 429 7.28 12.91 20.34
CA LEU A 429 8.32 12.92 19.32
C LEU A 429 9.48 12.07 19.84
N VAL A 430 9.71 10.91 19.24
CA VAL A 430 10.70 9.91 19.65
C VAL A 430 11.85 9.88 18.65
N LEU A 431 13.06 10.14 19.12
CA LEU A 431 14.25 10.33 18.28
C LEU A 431 15.40 9.45 18.76
N ALA A 432 16.04 8.68 17.87
CA ALA A 432 17.23 7.89 18.23
C ALA A 432 18.29 7.96 17.12
N GLY A 433 19.51 8.39 17.44
CA GLY A 433 20.62 8.47 16.48
C GLY A 433 21.66 9.51 16.87
N GLU A 434 22.63 9.78 16.00
CA GLU A 434 23.80 10.57 16.35
C GLU A 434 24.36 11.44 15.21
N PRO A 435 24.43 12.78 15.39
CA PRO A 435 23.78 13.59 16.44
C PRO A 435 22.26 13.75 16.22
N ILE A 436 21.54 14.16 17.27
CA ILE A 436 20.12 14.56 17.21
C ILE A 436 19.98 16.09 17.15
N THR A 437 19.21 16.58 16.17
CA THR A 437 18.86 18.00 16.01
C THR A 437 17.35 18.20 15.88
N VAL A 438 16.78 19.07 16.71
CA VAL A 438 15.38 19.49 16.70
C VAL A 438 15.34 21.02 16.73
N THR A 439 15.13 21.67 15.58
CA THR A 439 15.18 23.13 15.52
C THR A 439 14.07 23.77 14.70
N ASN A 440 13.65 24.97 15.11
CA ASN A 440 12.66 25.79 14.41
C ASN A 440 11.32 25.07 14.14
N ASN A 441 10.85 24.25 15.08
CA ASN A 441 9.58 23.53 14.95
C ASN A 441 8.45 24.18 15.75
N THR A 442 7.21 24.00 15.29
CA THR A 442 6.00 24.19 16.09
C THR A 442 5.53 22.83 16.60
N ILE A 443 5.69 22.58 17.89
CA ILE A 443 5.47 21.27 18.51
C ILE A 443 4.29 21.37 19.49
N ASN A 444 3.20 20.66 19.22
CA ASN A 444 2.06 20.53 20.12
C ASN A 444 1.78 19.04 20.39
N LEU A 445 2.40 18.52 21.44
CA LEU A 445 2.33 17.10 21.82
C LEU A 445 1.51 16.93 23.11
N THR A 446 0.87 15.78 23.26
CA THR A 446 0.14 15.45 24.49
C THR A 446 1.08 14.99 25.61
N GLU A 447 2.28 14.50 25.27
CA GLU A 447 3.34 14.15 26.23
C GLU A 447 4.62 14.98 26.01
N THR A 448 5.67 14.44 25.37
CA THR A 448 6.98 15.09 25.35
C THR A 448 7.86 14.71 24.16
N ILE A 449 9.07 15.27 24.13
CA ILE A 449 10.17 14.88 23.24
C ILE A 449 11.04 13.87 23.99
N VAL A 450 11.24 12.70 23.38
CA VAL A 450 12.06 11.61 23.90
C VAL A 450 13.23 11.40 22.94
N THR A 451 14.45 11.49 23.45
CA THR A 451 15.66 11.26 22.66
C THR A 451 16.49 10.11 23.22
N GLU A 452 17.17 9.39 22.33
CA GLU A 452 18.15 8.36 22.65
C GLU A 452 19.46 8.70 21.92
N SER A 453 20.34 9.41 22.62
CA SER A 453 21.62 9.90 22.11
C SER A 453 22.69 9.92 23.21
N THR A 454 23.86 9.37 22.90
CA THR A 454 25.12 9.48 23.62
C THR A 454 25.69 10.90 23.61
N THR A 455 25.43 11.69 22.55
CA THR A 455 25.75 13.12 22.54
C THR A 455 24.60 13.94 23.11
N THR A 456 24.85 15.20 23.48
CA THR A 456 23.78 16.10 23.93
C THR A 456 22.91 16.50 22.74
N PRO A 457 21.60 16.16 22.72
CA PRO A 457 20.71 16.56 21.64
C PRO A 457 20.62 18.08 21.54
N THR A 458 20.57 18.61 20.32
CA THR A 458 20.35 20.03 20.07
C THR A 458 18.85 20.28 19.92
N ILE A 459 18.21 20.86 20.93
CA ILE A 459 16.78 21.23 20.90
C ILE A 459 16.68 22.75 21.07
N THR A 460 16.48 23.48 19.98
CA THR A 460 16.59 24.96 19.95
C THR A 460 15.51 25.59 19.08
N GLU A 461 15.13 26.84 19.35
CA GLU A 461 14.22 27.62 18.50
C GLU A 461 12.83 26.98 18.25
N ASN A 462 12.41 26.03 19.09
CA ASN A 462 11.10 25.42 18.99
C ASN A 462 10.05 26.24 19.75
N LYS A 463 8.79 26.18 19.29
CA LYS A 463 7.63 26.83 19.92
C LYS A 463 6.45 25.85 20.04
N GLY A 464 5.43 26.23 20.80
CA GLY A 464 4.22 25.42 20.99
C GLY A 464 4.07 24.92 22.42
N GLN A 465 3.51 23.73 22.61
CA GLN A 465 3.21 23.16 23.92
C GLN A 465 3.56 21.68 24.02
N ILE A 466 4.23 21.31 25.11
CA ILE A 466 4.42 19.92 25.55
C ILE A 466 4.04 19.78 27.02
N SER A 467 3.71 18.56 27.45
CA SER A 467 3.23 18.29 28.81
C SER A 467 4.36 18.21 29.83
N THR A 468 5.51 17.62 29.49
CA THR A 468 6.63 17.43 30.43
C THR A 468 7.97 17.83 29.81
N THR A 469 9.02 17.93 30.64
CA THR A 469 10.37 18.26 30.16
C THR A 469 10.90 17.16 29.21
N PRO A 470 11.59 17.51 28.12
CA PRO A 470 12.25 16.53 27.25
C PRO A 470 13.19 15.60 28.01
N THR A 471 13.34 14.37 27.50
CA THR A 471 14.23 13.36 28.10
C THR A 471 15.29 12.90 27.10
N ASN A 472 16.50 12.60 27.59
CA ASN A 472 17.55 11.92 26.83
C ASN A 472 18.00 10.65 27.57
N ASN A 473 17.90 9.49 26.93
CA ASN A 473 18.16 8.17 27.53
C ASN A 473 17.40 7.98 28.86
N GLY A 474 16.13 8.39 28.90
CA GLY A 474 15.27 8.32 30.09
C GLY A 474 15.53 9.37 31.18
N ASN A 475 16.57 10.21 31.04
CA ASN A 475 16.86 11.27 32.00
C ASN A 475 16.28 12.61 31.54
N TYR A 476 15.66 13.38 32.44
CA TYR A 476 15.17 14.72 32.13
C TYR A 476 16.32 15.66 31.76
N MET A 477 16.18 16.38 30.65
CA MET A 477 17.10 17.46 30.28
C MET A 477 16.89 18.66 31.21
N SER A 478 17.92 19.52 31.38
CA SER A 478 17.78 20.72 32.21
C SER A 478 16.67 21.63 31.69
N TYR A 479 15.66 21.88 32.53
CA TYR A 479 14.56 22.78 32.19
C TYR A 479 15.05 24.19 31.81
N ASN A 480 16.03 24.72 32.53
CA ASN A 480 16.58 26.05 32.28
C ASN A 480 17.26 26.11 30.90
N ASN A 481 18.02 25.08 30.52
CA ASN A 481 18.64 25.03 29.20
C ASN A 481 17.57 24.95 28.11
N ILE A 482 16.61 24.02 28.23
CA ILE A 482 15.52 23.88 27.26
C ILE A 482 14.72 25.19 27.13
N LYS A 483 14.42 25.88 28.24
CA LYS A 483 13.65 27.13 28.22
C LYS A 483 14.43 28.30 27.62
N ASN A 484 15.74 28.39 27.88
CA ASN A 484 16.59 29.43 27.29
C ASN A 484 16.76 29.22 25.79
N ASP A 485 16.92 27.96 25.37
CA ASP A 485 17.10 27.59 23.96
C ASP A 485 15.77 27.62 23.17
N ASN A 486 14.63 27.53 23.86
CA ASN A 486 13.29 27.51 23.28
C ASN A 486 12.34 28.44 24.08
N PRO A 487 12.52 29.77 24.02
CA PRO A 487 11.78 30.72 24.84
C PRO A 487 10.26 30.65 24.61
N ASP A 488 9.83 30.27 23.41
CA ASP A 488 8.42 30.18 23.00
C ASP A 488 7.81 28.78 23.15
N LEU A 489 8.57 27.81 23.65
CA LEU A 489 8.04 26.48 24.01
C LEU A 489 7.46 26.53 25.44
N VAL A 490 6.20 26.12 25.56
CA VAL A 490 5.49 25.99 26.84
C VAL A 490 5.59 24.54 27.30
N ILE A 491 6.11 24.35 28.52
CA ILE A 491 6.16 23.05 29.20
C ILE A 491 5.19 23.12 30.37
N LEU A 492 4.10 22.35 30.32
CA LEU A 492 3.01 22.46 31.30
C LEU A 492 3.43 21.98 32.70
N ASN A 493 4.09 20.83 32.77
CA ASN A 493 4.57 20.20 34.01
C ASN A 493 6.09 20.03 33.95
N PRO A 494 6.87 21.11 34.10
CA PRO A 494 8.31 21.04 33.96
C PRO A 494 8.94 20.29 35.15
N PHE A 495 9.79 19.32 34.84
CA PHE A 495 10.71 18.75 35.82
C PHE A 495 11.89 19.71 36.01
N ARG A 496 12.00 20.30 37.19
CA ARG A 496 13.10 21.17 37.59
C ARG A 496 14.04 20.39 38.49
N GLY A 497 15.01 19.69 37.90
CA GLY A 497 16.04 18.97 38.66
C GLY A 497 16.79 19.89 39.63
N ASP A 498 16.92 21.18 39.28
CA ASP A 498 17.57 22.21 40.09
C ASP A 498 16.75 22.62 41.34
N ASP A 499 15.45 22.31 41.40
CA ASP A 499 14.59 22.60 42.57
C ASP A 499 14.68 21.50 43.64
N VAL A 500 15.35 20.37 43.35
CA VAL A 500 15.77 19.43 44.39
C VAL A 500 17.18 19.79 44.82
N ASN A 501 17.30 20.91 45.54
CA ASN A 501 18.45 21.11 46.40
C ASN A 501 18.32 20.06 47.51
N ILE A 502 18.82 18.84 47.25
CA ILE A 502 19.03 17.85 48.31
C ILE A 502 19.97 18.57 49.27
N ASP A 503 19.40 19.07 50.36
CA ASP A 503 20.16 19.72 51.40
C ASP A 503 21.33 18.79 51.71
N HIS A 504 22.55 19.22 51.40
CA HIS A 504 23.75 18.41 51.66
C HIS A 504 23.91 18.17 53.17
N LYS A 505 23.13 18.88 53.98
CA LYS A 505 22.93 18.72 55.42
C LYS A 505 21.70 17.90 55.78
N TYR A 506 21.03 17.22 54.84
CA TYR A 506 19.97 16.27 55.16
C TYR A 506 20.48 15.17 56.11
N SER A 507 21.75 14.78 55.95
CA SER A 507 22.47 13.96 56.93
C SER A 507 22.75 14.68 58.25
N ASP A 508 23.05 15.98 58.27
CA ASP A 508 23.15 16.74 59.54
C ASP A 508 21.78 16.83 60.24
N TRP A 509 20.66 16.87 59.52
CA TRP A 509 19.31 16.88 60.11
C TRP A 509 18.95 15.52 60.74
N LEU A 510 19.47 14.42 60.18
CA LEU A 510 19.31 13.05 60.69
C LEU A 510 20.35 12.66 61.76
N GLU A 511 21.58 13.17 61.69
CA GLU A 511 22.70 12.85 62.59
C GLU A 511 22.83 13.83 63.76
N LYS A 512 22.45 15.09 63.57
CA LYS A 512 22.29 16.07 64.64
C LYS A 512 20.81 16.31 64.87
N GLY A 513 20.24 15.46 65.70
CA GLY A 513 19.10 15.82 66.55
C GLY A 513 19.46 16.95 67.54
N ASP A 514 20.03 18.04 67.04
CA ASP A 514 20.40 19.18 67.84
C ASP A 514 19.17 20.06 68.03
N LYS A 515 18.58 19.93 69.21
CA LYS A 515 18.55 21.03 70.18
C LYS A 515 18.35 22.43 69.56
N MET A 516 17.31 22.63 68.76
CA MET A 516 16.68 23.94 68.71
C MET A 516 15.80 24.05 69.96
N ILE A 517 16.41 24.39 71.11
CA ILE A 517 16.10 25.57 71.96
C ILE A 517 17.19 25.60 73.06
N ASP A 518 18.31 26.30 72.85
CA ASP A 518 19.02 26.92 73.98
C ASP A 518 18.24 28.20 74.27
N ASP A 519 17.23 28.07 75.13
CA ASP A 519 16.50 29.20 75.70
C ASP A 519 17.36 29.71 76.86
N ASP A 520 18.03 30.82 76.61
CA ASP A 520 18.69 31.67 77.58
C ASP A 520 17.69 32.08 78.66
N GLY A 521 17.62 31.22 79.68
CA GLY A 521 16.56 31.20 80.67
C GLY A 521 16.18 32.55 81.24
N LYS A 522 15.03 33.06 80.80
CA LYS A 522 14.11 33.89 81.59
C LYS A 522 12.66 33.59 81.24
N GLY A 523 12.15 32.49 81.81
CA GLY A 523 10.79 32.37 82.30
C GLY A 523 9.70 32.18 81.24
N LYS A 524 9.21 30.95 81.12
CA LYS A 524 7.78 30.64 80.99
C LYS A 524 7.50 29.17 81.32
N HIS A 525 6.34 28.96 81.92
CA HIS A 525 5.91 27.71 82.53
C HIS A 525 5.58 26.60 81.52
N GLY A 526 6.10 25.40 81.81
CA GLY A 526 5.36 24.13 81.82
C GLY A 526 4.66 23.66 80.56
N LEU A 527 5.34 22.81 79.78
CA LEU A 527 4.73 21.69 79.06
C LEU A 527 5.61 20.44 79.26
N PRO A 528 5.05 19.26 79.53
CA PRO A 528 5.83 18.04 79.71
C PRO A 528 6.30 17.50 78.35
N PHE A 529 7.61 17.33 78.21
CA PHE A 529 8.22 16.53 77.13
C PHE A 529 7.88 15.05 77.38
N ASP A 530 7.13 14.44 76.46
CA ASP A 530 6.94 12.98 76.40
C ASP A 530 8.15 12.35 75.69
N ALA A 531 8.82 11.43 76.37
CA ALA A 531 10.09 10.82 75.98
C ALA A 531 9.91 9.50 75.19
N THR A 532 8.91 9.42 74.31
CA THR A 532 8.60 8.20 73.55
C THR A 532 8.85 8.28 72.04
N ALA A 533 9.55 9.31 71.55
CA ALA A 533 10.02 9.35 70.16
C ALA A 533 11.17 8.35 69.95
N TYR A 534 10.84 7.14 69.50
CA TYR A 534 11.79 6.15 69.01
C TYR A 534 12.52 6.72 67.78
N GLY A 535 13.82 6.95 67.92
CA GLY A 535 14.70 7.20 66.78
C GLY A 535 14.70 5.99 65.85
N LEU A 536 14.44 6.23 64.57
CA LEU A 536 14.62 5.25 63.49
C LEU A 536 16.08 4.81 63.49
N ARG A 537 16.33 3.51 63.71
CA ARG A 537 17.65 2.91 63.54
C ARG A 537 17.96 2.84 62.05
N ALA A 538 19.16 3.26 61.68
CA ALA A 538 19.74 3.03 60.36
C ALA A 538 19.82 1.52 60.07
N ALA A 539 18.98 1.05 59.15
CA ALA A 539 19.16 -0.21 58.45
C ALA A 539 18.46 -0.14 57.08
N ASN A 540 19.28 -0.30 56.05
CA ASN A 540 18.99 -0.45 54.62
C ASN A 540 18.71 0.84 53.85
N ASP A 541 19.49 1.04 52.79
CA ASP A 541 19.30 2.05 51.76
C ASP A 541 17.84 2.06 51.29
N ILE A 542 17.23 3.24 51.30
CA ILE A 542 15.89 3.46 50.78
C ILE A 542 16.04 4.16 49.43
N ASP A 543 15.79 3.43 48.35
CA ASP A 543 15.52 4.03 47.04
C ASP A 543 14.15 4.71 47.10
N VAL A 544 14.14 6.04 47.09
CA VAL A 544 12.92 6.85 47.13
C VAL A 544 12.53 7.26 45.71
N THR A 545 11.47 6.67 45.18
CA THR A 545 10.73 7.15 44.00
C THR A 545 9.44 7.86 44.44
N LEU A 546 8.85 8.75 43.63
CA LEU A 546 7.61 9.49 43.98
C LEU A 546 6.44 8.56 44.39
N ALA A 547 6.38 7.37 43.80
CA ALA A 547 5.44 6.33 44.21
C ALA A 547 5.66 5.90 45.67
N SER A 548 6.91 5.79 46.12
CA SER A 548 7.26 5.43 47.50
C SER A 548 6.89 6.53 48.52
N THR A 549 6.91 7.81 48.13
CA THR A 549 6.54 8.94 49.00
C THR A 549 5.03 9.01 49.23
N LEU A 550 4.23 8.82 48.18
CA LEU A 550 2.75 8.73 48.29
C LEU A 550 2.31 7.48 49.06
N ILE A 551 3.02 6.36 48.88
CA ILE A 551 2.81 5.13 49.66
C ILE A 551 3.12 5.36 51.15
N GLN A 552 4.18 6.09 51.47
CA GLN A 552 4.53 6.42 52.86
C GLN A 552 3.51 7.37 53.49
N GLN A 553 3.01 8.39 52.77
CA GLN A 553 2.02 9.33 53.32
C GLN A 553 0.69 8.64 53.66
N CYS A 554 0.16 7.78 52.78
CA CYS A 554 -1.04 6.99 53.07
C CYS A 554 -0.82 6.06 54.28
N THR A 555 0.36 5.46 54.43
CA THR A 555 0.68 4.57 55.55
C THR A 555 0.81 5.32 56.87
N VAL A 556 1.40 6.53 56.85
CA VAL A 556 1.55 7.40 58.03
C VAL A 556 0.21 7.99 58.46
N ASP A 557 -0.58 8.52 57.52
CA ASP A 557 -1.92 9.06 57.82
C ASP A 557 -2.83 7.96 58.36
N LEU A 558 -2.80 6.77 57.76
CA LEU A 558 -3.56 5.62 58.24
C LEU A 558 -3.07 5.16 59.62
N GLY A 559 -1.75 5.11 59.86
CA GLY A 559 -1.18 4.74 61.16
C GLY A 559 -1.61 5.70 62.28
N ASN A 560 -1.48 7.00 62.03
CA ASN A 560 -1.87 8.05 62.98
C ASN A 560 -3.37 8.02 63.30
N LEU A 561 -4.21 7.76 62.29
CA LEU A 561 -5.66 7.68 62.49
C LEU A 561 -6.10 6.38 63.17
N ILE A 562 -5.42 5.27 62.88
CA ILE A 562 -5.67 3.97 63.55
C ILE A 562 -5.43 4.08 65.05
N ASP A 563 -4.35 4.75 65.46
CA ASP A 563 -4.05 4.94 66.88
C ASP A 563 -5.00 5.96 67.53
N LYS A 564 -5.31 7.07 66.83
CA LYS A 564 -6.24 8.12 67.30
C LYS A 564 -7.65 7.60 67.56
N TYR A 565 -8.14 6.68 66.72
CA TYR A 565 -9.49 6.12 66.83
C TYR A 565 -9.51 4.71 67.44
N HIS A 566 -8.36 4.22 67.94
CA HIS A 566 -8.19 2.90 68.52
C HIS A 566 -8.75 1.77 67.65
N VAL A 567 -8.43 1.81 66.36
CA VAL A 567 -8.83 0.78 65.40
C VAL A 567 -8.17 -0.54 65.79
N SER A 568 -8.97 -1.59 65.96
CA SER A 568 -8.46 -2.87 66.41
C SER A 568 -7.55 -3.49 65.35
N GLU A 569 -6.51 -4.19 65.82
CA GLU A 569 -5.56 -4.91 64.97
C GLU A 569 -6.27 -5.93 64.04
N GLU A 570 -7.40 -6.49 64.50
CA GLU A 570 -8.23 -7.42 63.73
C GLU A 570 -9.03 -6.69 62.64
N ASP A 571 -9.65 -5.56 62.96
CA ASP A 571 -10.39 -4.76 61.99
C ASP A 571 -9.48 -4.11 60.96
N ARG A 572 -8.28 -3.68 61.35
CA ARG A 572 -7.24 -3.17 60.44
C ARG A 572 -6.88 -4.18 59.35
N ARG A 573 -6.86 -5.48 59.68
CA ARG A 573 -6.51 -6.55 58.73
C ARG A 573 -7.68 -6.96 57.85
N ASN A 574 -8.91 -6.82 58.35
CA ASN A 574 -10.07 -7.49 57.77
C ASN A 574 -11.11 -6.54 57.15
N LEU A 575 -11.05 -5.23 57.43
CA LEU A 575 -12.02 -4.26 56.91
C LEU A 575 -11.41 -3.31 55.87
N PRO A 576 -12.15 -2.96 54.80
CA PRO A 576 -11.72 -1.91 53.87
C PRO A 576 -11.77 -0.52 54.55
N ILE A 577 -10.99 0.45 54.05
CA ILE A 577 -10.85 1.79 54.63
C ILE A 577 -12.21 2.47 54.88
N GLY A 578 -13.13 2.38 53.92
CA GLY A 578 -14.49 2.93 54.08
C GLY A 578 -15.28 2.30 55.24
N ALA A 579 -15.09 1.01 55.51
CA ALA A 579 -15.72 0.32 56.63
C ALA A 579 -15.02 0.64 57.96
N ILE A 580 -13.71 0.85 57.97
CA ILE A 580 -12.98 1.31 59.17
C ILE A 580 -13.44 2.72 59.57
N ILE A 581 -13.46 3.66 58.62
CA ILE A 581 -13.95 5.03 58.81
C ILE A 581 -15.35 5.03 59.43
N SER A 582 -16.25 4.19 58.88
CA SER A 582 -17.63 4.10 59.36
C SER A 582 -17.75 3.41 60.72
N LYS A 583 -16.98 2.34 60.98
CA LYS A 583 -17.06 1.56 62.23
C LYS A 583 -16.53 2.36 63.42
N TYR A 584 -15.47 3.13 63.19
CA TYR A 584 -14.77 3.91 64.22
C TYR A 584 -15.18 5.39 64.23
N SER A 585 -16.16 5.77 63.41
CA SER A 585 -16.74 7.12 63.36
C SER A 585 -15.67 8.21 63.20
N PHE A 586 -14.80 8.07 62.18
CA PHE A 586 -13.80 9.08 61.90
C PHE A 586 -14.49 10.42 61.60
N SER A 587 -13.89 11.52 62.03
CA SER A 587 -14.37 12.86 61.66
C SER A 587 -14.39 13.03 60.13
N SER A 588 -15.28 13.90 59.62
CA SER A 588 -15.35 14.21 58.19
C SER A 588 -14.00 14.62 57.60
N ASP A 589 -13.20 15.34 58.41
CA ASP A 589 -11.93 15.92 57.99
C ASP A 589 -10.85 14.83 57.95
N ASP A 590 -10.79 13.96 58.96
CA ASP A 590 -9.87 12.81 58.99
C ASP A 590 -10.21 11.79 57.88
N ALA A 591 -11.50 11.56 57.63
CA ALA A 591 -11.96 10.68 56.55
C ALA A 591 -11.63 11.24 55.16
N SER A 592 -11.77 12.55 54.97
CA SER A 592 -11.41 13.23 53.72
C SER A 592 -9.90 13.22 53.49
N SER A 593 -9.10 13.46 54.54
CA SER A 593 -7.64 13.37 54.48
C SER A 593 -7.19 11.96 54.10
N LEU A 594 -7.75 10.93 54.74
CA LEU A 594 -7.39 9.54 54.46
C LEU A 594 -7.79 9.08 53.06
N ARG A 595 -8.95 9.51 52.56
CA ARG A 595 -9.38 9.22 51.18
C ARG A 595 -8.48 9.91 50.16
N THR A 596 -8.19 11.19 50.35
CA THR A 596 -7.30 11.97 49.49
C THR A 596 -5.90 11.33 49.41
N SER A 597 -5.38 10.85 50.54
CA SER A 597 -4.06 10.20 50.60
C SER A 597 -4.03 8.79 50.00
N CYS A 598 -5.15 8.07 49.90
CA CYS A 598 -5.16 6.62 49.61
C CYS A 598 -5.99 6.18 48.38
N GLU A 599 -6.77 7.06 47.73
CA GLU A 599 -7.67 6.71 46.61
C GLU A 599 -6.95 6.18 45.35
N ASN A 600 -5.64 6.42 45.19
CA ASN A 600 -4.87 5.94 44.05
C ASN A 600 -4.30 4.51 44.22
N ASN A 601 -4.46 3.85 45.38
CA ASN A 601 -3.86 2.52 45.64
C ASN A 601 -4.72 1.60 46.53
N PRO A 602 -5.85 1.07 46.05
CA PRO A 602 -6.79 0.27 46.87
C PRO A 602 -6.23 -1.08 47.36
N ASN A 603 -5.12 -1.58 46.79
CA ASN A 603 -4.55 -2.90 47.10
C ASN A 603 -3.49 -2.91 48.21
N LEU A 604 -3.14 -1.74 48.76
CA LEU A 604 -2.00 -1.56 49.67
C LEU A 604 -2.14 -2.29 51.02
N LEU A 605 -3.37 -2.61 51.45
CA LEU A 605 -3.62 -3.31 52.71
C LEU A 605 -3.43 -4.83 52.66
N LYS A 606 -3.32 -5.44 51.46
CA LYS A 606 -3.17 -6.89 51.34
C LYS A 606 -1.73 -7.40 51.33
N SER A 607 -0.73 -6.57 51.07
CA SER A 607 0.57 -7.08 50.60
C SER A 607 1.78 -6.95 51.54
N ARG A 608 1.68 -6.38 52.76
CA ARG A 608 2.88 -6.22 53.62
C ARG A 608 2.82 -6.77 55.05
N LEU A 609 1.75 -7.44 55.46
CA LEU A 609 1.67 -8.08 56.79
C LEU A 609 1.95 -9.59 56.79
N LEU A 610 2.25 -10.20 55.64
CA LEU A 610 2.52 -11.64 55.53
C LEU A 610 4.00 -12.03 55.65
N GLU A 611 4.95 -11.09 55.63
CA GLU A 611 6.39 -11.44 55.60
C GLU A 611 7.15 -11.27 56.92
N SER A 612 6.56 -10.72 57.99
CA SER A 612 7.35 -10.40 59.21
C SER A 612 7.28 -11.41 60.36
N VAL A 613 6.69 -12.60 60.19
CA VAL A 613 6.68 -13.62 61.24
C VAL A 613 6.97 -15.02 60.69
N MET A 614 8.25 -15.35 60.56
CA MET A 614 8.70 -16.74 60.74
C MET A 614 9.72 -16.80 61.91
N PRO A 615 9.56 -17.73 62.87
CA PRO A 615 10.48 -17.87 63.99
C PRO A 615 11.84 -18.41 63.54
N LYS A 616 12.92 -17.86 64.10
CA LYS A 616 14.27 -18.40 64.02
C LYS A 616 14.37 -19.75 64.72
N THR A 617 14.99 -20.76 64.08
CA THR A 617 16.04 -21.66 64.63
C THR A 617 16.41 -22.74 63.59
N PRO A 618 17.55 -23.46 63.74
CA PRO A 618 18.93 -23.02 63.94
C PRO A 618 19.89 -23.61 62.86
N VAL A 619 21.14 -23.17 62.98
CA VAL A 619 22.34 -23.49 62.18
C VAL A 619 22.64 -24.99 62.03
N GLY A 620 23.05 -25.37 60.81
CA GLY A 620 23.79 -26.59 60.47
C GLY A 620 23.31 -27.13 59.12
N GLY A 621 24.12 -27.43 58.11
CA GLY A 621 25.55 -27.45 57.91
C GLY A 621 25.76 -28.07 56.52
N ALA A 622 26.93 -27.81 55.91
CA ALA A 622 27.58 -28.59 54.86
C ALA A 622 26.77 -29.09 53.64
N GLY A 623 27.14 -28.54 52.49
CA GLY A 623 27.57 -29.39 51.36
C GLY A 623 26.60 -29.54 50.20
N GLY A 624 27.17 -29.62 49.00
CA GLY A 624 26.58 -30.36 47.91
C GLY A 624 26.39 -29.58 46.62
N ALA A 625 27.20 -29.94 45.63
CA ALA A 625 27.14 -29.53 44.24
C ALA A 625 25.82 -29.91 43.54
N GLY A 626 25.55 -29.27 42.39
CA GLY A 626 24.56 -29.76 41.43
C GLY A 626 24.18 -28.72 40.39
N GLY A 627 24.87 -28.75 39.25
CA GLY A 627 24.47 -28.04 38.03
C GLY A 627 23.22 -28.61 37.36
N PRO A 628 22.96 -28.22 36.10
CA PRO A 628 21.68 -27.71 35.61
C PRO A 628 20.80 -28.78 34.97
N HIS A 629 19.50 -28.48 34.81
CA HIS A 629 18.74 -28.92 33.64
C HIS A 629 17.53 -28.01 33.38
N ARG A 630 17.59 -27.33 32.23
CA ARG A 630 16.53 -27.46 31.23
C ARG A 630 16.75 -28.77 30.48
#